data_AF-A0A850ATG8-F1
#
_entry.id   AF-A0A850ATG8-F1
#
_cell.length_a   1.000
_cell.length_b   1.000
_cell.length_c   1.000
_cell.angle_alpha   90.00
_cell.angle_beta   90.00
_cell.angle_gamma   90.00
#
_symmetry.space_group_name_H-M   'P 1'
#
loop_
_entity.id
_entity.type
_entity.pdbx_description
1 polymer ?
#
loop_
_entity_poly.entity_id
_entity_poly.type
_entity_poly.pdbx_seq_one_letter_code
_entity_poly.pdbx_strand_id
1 'polypeptide(L)'
;MNTVYRILVAAFVLASQPVCAEEVAAGALERLPVREVTVFKDGHAYVIHEGNLSVHADGAVRMDYLPNPILGAFWVYSTEARKPVRQVTASVQRVKIERTALTIPELISANVGADVTVQEITGKPYIGRIIGIPTRSSEELDRTSPPWSDPRLPERSSLVLIETRAGVLTVPMDRIQTVSFRNPPRSKAVQEEFRSQLTVSADGRKQGEKASIGLMYVQRGIRWIPSYRMDIDGNGTARVQLQATLINEMVDLKDATVHLVVGVPTFAFKDTIDPMALQRTFAQLSQYFRQDDRSGQILSNAVMTQTARMRELPSDADGRPGMPDVPEIAGDEKSEDLFVYRVANVTLKRGARMVVPVAEFTLPYEDIYTLTIGYGPPPEIHASLNTSQMAEISRMLAAPTVEHKLRLTNTSRFPLTTAPALVFINGKIQAQAMLTYTAVKARTDLPMTTAVDIRTSRSDTETARTPAALTVNDQKYGRTDILGKLTLTSYATKPVKIEVTRYVAGVVDTVGEEGKSVNVDIGDIDRIGAALPDWTRGFPWPWWWYRVNGLGRFTWTVTLEPGTSVDLTCRWRYFWQ
;
A
#
# COMPACT_ATOMS: atom_id res chain seq x y z
N MET A 1 -90.68 -8.74 1.57
CA MET A 1 -91.47 -7.57 1.15
C MET A 1 -90.88 -6.31 1.80
N ASN A 2 -90.21 -5.51 0.96
CA ASN A 2 -90.03 -4.05 0.92
C ASN A 2 -89.86 -3.29 2.26
N THR A 3 -88.69 -2.71 2.57
CA THR A 3 -88.04 -1.50 1.97
C THR A 3 -88.79 -0.21 2.25
N VAL A 4 -88.22 0.69 3.07
CA VAL A 4 -88.05 2.13 2.73
C VAL A 4 -86.76 2.67 3.38
N TYR A 5 -85.88 3.15 2.50
CA TYR A 5 -84.60 3.82 2.72
C TYR A 5 -84.78 5.24 3.31
N ARG A 6 -83.87 5.65 4.22
CA ARG A 6 -83.51 7.07 4.39
C ARG A 6 -82.09 7.26 3.86
N ILE A 7 -82.00 7.99 2.75
CA ILE A 7 -80.76 8.42 2.11
C ILE A 7 -80.19 9.59 2.92
N LEU A 8 -78.96 9.44 3.42
CA LEU A 8 -78.13 10.53 3.90
C LEU A 8 -76.85 10.49 3.05
N VAL A 9 -76.77 11.40 2.09
CA VAL A 9 -75.61 11.62 1.23
C VAL A 9 -74.55 12.32 2.09
N ALA A 10 -73.53 11.59 2.52
CA ALA A 10 -72.30 12.16 3.07
C ALA A 10 -71.32 12.37 1.92
N ALA A 11 -71.11 13.63 1.55
CA ALA A 11 -70.10 14.05 0.57
C ALA A 11 -68.70 13.77 1.14
N PHE A 12 -68.01 12.77 0.57
CA PHE A 12 -66.59 12.53 0.83
C PHE A 12 -65.78 13.56 0.03
N VAL A 13 -65.37 14.64 0.70
CA VAL A 13 -64.33 15.53 0.19
C VAL A 13 -63.00 14.78 0.31
N LEU A 14 -62.49 14.24 -0.81
CA LEU A 14 -61.11 13.80 -0.91
C LEU A 14 -60.20 15.04 -0.78
N ALA A 15 -59.72 15.30 0.44
CA ALA A 15 -58.58 16.18 0.65
C ALA A 15 -57.32 15.42 0.22
N SER A 16 -56.87 15.65 -1.02
CA SER A 16 -55.53 15.28 -1.46
C SER A 16 -54.53 16.11 -0.65
N GLN A 17 -54.00 15.53 0.42
CA GLN A 17 -52.88 16.14 1.13
C GLN A 17 -51.63 16.05 0.24
N PRO A 18 -50.94 17.16 -0.03
CA PRO A 18 -49.62 17.10 -0.66
C PRO A 18 -48.69 16.36 0.30
N VAL A 19 -48.04 15.31 -0.20
CA VAL A 19 -46.93 14.64 0.47
C VAL A 19 -45.82 15.67 0.63
N CYS A 20 -45.78 16.32 1.80
CA CYS A 20 -44.64 17.13 2.19
C CYS A 20 -43.46 16.17 2.40
N ALA A 21 -42.42 16.34 1.59
CA ALA A 21 -41.14 15.72 1.84
C ALA A 21 -40.69 16.10 3.25
N GLU A 22 -40.51 15.10 4.10
CA GLU A 22 -40.14 15.29 5.50
C GLU A 22 -38.75 15.92 5.58
N GLU A 23 -38.73 17.16 6.07
CA GLU A 23 -37.53 17.97 6.24
C GLU A 23 -36.74 17.40 7.43
N VAL A 24 -35.69 16.62 7.14
CA VAL A 24 -34.83 16.04 8.17
C VAL A 24 -34.01 17.16 8.82
N ALA A 25 -34.47 17.65 9.97
CA ALA A 25 -33.68 18.48 10.86
C ALA A 25 -32.34 17.80 11.15
N ALA A 26 -31.27 18.59 11.24
CA ALA A 26 -29.89 18.15 11.48
C ALA A 26 -29.74 17.43 12.84
N GLY A 27 -30.21 16.19 12.93
CA GLY A 27 -29.88 15.26 13.99
C GLY A 27 -28.40 14.90 13.90
N ALA A 28 -27.76 14.74 15.06
CA ALA A 28 -26.36 14.33 15.17
C ALA A 28 -26.09 13.15 14.24
N LEU A 29 -25.22 13.41 13.27
CA LEU A 29 -24.89 12.49 12.18
C LEU A 29 -24.35 11.18 12.77
N GLU A 30 -25.13 10.10 12.71
CA GLU A 30 -24.72 8.83 13.31
C GLU A 30 -23.62 8.18 12.44
N ARG A 31 -22.44 8.00 13.03
CA ARG A 31 -21.31 7.29 12.41
C ARG A 31 -21.07 5.97 13.09
N LEU A 32 -20.85 4.92 12.31
CA LEU A 32 -20.43 3.64 12.86
C LEU A 32 -18.95 3.73 13.27
N PRO A 33 -18.58 3.33 14.49
CA PRO A 33 -17.18 3.29 14.90
C PRO A 33 -16.46 2.17 14.17
N VAL A 34 -15.18 2.39 13.85
CA VAL A 34 -14.29 1.34 13.36
C VAL A 34 -13.99 0.37 14.49
N ARG A 35 -14.27 -0.91 14.29
CA ARG A 35 -13.95 -1.98 15.25
C ARG A 35 -12.63 -2.64 14.93
N GLU A 36 -12.45 -2.99 13.66
CA GLU A 36 -11.28 -3.74 13.20
C GLU A 36 -10.75 -3.15 11.89
N VAL A 37 -9.43 -3.18 11.75
CA VAL A 37 -8.75 -2.79 10.52
C VAL A 37 -7.63 -3.76 10.22
N THR A 38 -7.67 -4.38 9.04
CA THR A 38 -6.56 -5.15 8.50
C THR A 38 -5.75 -4.28 7.55
N VAL A 39 -4.49 -4.02 7.89
CA VAL A 39 -3.62 -3.07 7.21
C VAL A 39 -2.55 -3.80 6.41
N PHE A 40 -2.47 -3.48 5.13
CA PHE A 40 -1.48 -4.02 4.21
C PHE A 40 -0.35 -3.01 3.97
N LYS A 41 0.85 -3.51 3.60
CA LYS A 41 2.02 -2.65 3.36
C LYS A 41 1.88 -1.75 2.13
N ASP A 42 1.07 -2.15 1.16
CA ASP A 42 0.80 -1.39 -0.06
C ASP A 42 -0.17 -0.19 0.16
N GLY A 43 -0.73 -0.07 1.36
CA GLY A 43 -1.60 1.02 1.78
C GLY A 43 -3.09 0.75 1.58
N HIS A 44 -3.47 -0.45 1.17
CA HIS A 44 -4.84 -0.92 1.32
C HIS A 44 -5.13 -1.27 2.77
N ALA A 45 -6.38 -1.07 3.16
CA ALA A 45 -6.89 -1.52 4.44
C ALA A 45 -8.29 -2.09 4.26
N TYR A 46 -8.50 -3.28 4.83
CA TYR A 46 -9.85 -3.82 5.06
C TYR A 46 -10.35 -3.27 6.39
N VAL A 47 -11.51 -2.64 6.38
CA VAL A 47 -12.08 -1.93 7.53
C VAL A 47 -13.42 -2.53 7.86
N ILE A 48 -13.66 -2.78 9.14
CA ILE A 48 -14.95 -3.17 9.68
C ILE A 48 -15.44 -2.07 10.63
N HIS A 49 -16.61 -1.54 10.34
CA HIS A 49 -17.39 -0.69 11.23
C HIS A 49 -18.58 -1.47 11.77
N GLU A 50 -18.84 -1.38 13.08
CA GLU A 50 -20.04 -1.99 13.67
C GLU A 50 -20.58 -1.15 14.82
N GLY A 51 -21.90 -1.02 14.87
CA GLY A 51 -22.58 -0.26 15.91
C GLY A 51 -24.10 -0.31 15.78
N ASN A 52 -24.75 0.39 16.71
CA ASN A 52 -26.19 0.47 16.80
C ASN A 52 -26.67 1.83 16.29
N LEU A 53 -27.48 1.83 15.25
CA LEU A 53 -28.03 3.03 14.64
C LEU A 53 -29.55 3.10 14.84
N SER A 54 -30.11 4.30 14.94
CA SER A 54 -31.55 4.48 15.09
C SER A 54 -32.29 4.34 13.76
N VAL A 55 -33.39 3.60 13.77
CA VAL A 55 -34.29 3.46 12.61
C VAL A 55 -35.17 4.70 12.47
N HIS A 56 -35.21 5.27 11.27
CA HIS A 56 -36.03 6.42 10.91
C HIS A 56 -37.49 6.03 10.63
N ALA A 57 -38.36 7.03 10.42
CA ALA A 57 -39.81 6.82 10.22
C ALA A 57 -40.14 5.95 8.99
N ASP A 58 -39.27 5.99 7.97
CA ASP A 58 -39.36 5.20 6.74
C ASP A 58 -38.84 3.76 6.89
N GLY A 59 -38.43 3.35 8.10
CA GLY A 59 -37.90 2.01 8.35
C GLY A 59 -36.46 1.83 7.85
N ALA A 60 -35.74 2.92 7.56
CA ALA A 60 -34.35 2.88 7.14
C ALA A 60 -33.39 3.40 8.21
N VAL A 61 -32.11 3.07 8.03
CA VAL A 61 -30.98 3.62 8.79
C VAL A 61 -30.13 4.45 7.84
N ARG A 62 -29.69 5.63 8.28
CA ARG A 62 -28.95 6.57 7.43
C ARG A 62 -27.61 6.94 8.05
N MET A 63 -26.56 6.92 7.22
CA MET A 63 -25.21 7.34 7.59
C MET A 63 -24.77 8.51 6.70
N ASP A 64 -24.02 9.46 7.27
CA ASP A 64 -23.60 10.71 6.61
C ASP A 64 -22.24 10.62 5.90
N TYR A 65 -21.72 9.41 5.75
CA TYR A 65 -20.42 9.15 5.16
C TYR A 65 -20.50 7.95 4.23
N LEU A 66 -19.67 8.00 3.19
CA LEU A 66 -19.59 6.99 2.16
C LEU A 66 -18.10 6.68 1.94
N PRO A 67 -17.66 5.43 2.09
CA PRO A 67 -16.27 5.06 1.81
C PRO A 67 -15.99 5.11 0.30
N ASN A 68 -14.70 5.03 -0.06
CA ASN A 68 -14.25 4.88 -1.45
C ASN A 68 -13.66 3.47 -1.67
N PRO A 69 -14.47 2.41 -1.56
CA PRO A 69 -13.98 1.05 -1.65
C PRO A 69 -13.47 0.71 -3.06
N ILE A 70 -12.59 -0.28 -3.14
CA ILE A 70 -12.25 -0.92 -4.41
C ILE A 70 -13.41 -1.80 -4.87
N LEU A 71 -13.54 -1.97 -6.19
CA LEU A 71 -14.64 -2.71 -6.82
C LEU A 71 -14.79 -4.13 -6.25
N GLY A 72 -16.00 -4.47 -5.80
CA GLY A 72 -16.32 -5.80 -5.27
C GLY A 72 -15.92 -6.04 -3.82
N ALA A 73 -15.41 -5.02 -3.12
CA ALA A 73 -14.95 -5.11 -1.73
C ALA A 73 -15.72 -4.14 -0.83
N PHE A 74 -17.04 -4.05 -0.98
CA PHE A 74 -17.94 -3.26 -0.13
C PHE A 74 -19.15 -4.09 0.25
N TRP A 75 -19.42 -4.20 1.55
CA TRP A 75 -20.53 -4.97 2.07
C TRP A 75 -21.15 -4.29 3.29
N VAL A 76 -22.48 -4.28 3.35
CA VAL A 76 -23.24 -3.87 4.53
C VAL A 76 -24.01 -5.08 5.01
N TYR A 77 -24.03 -5.29 6.32
CA TYR A 77 -24.67 -6.43 6.95
C TYR A 77 -25.35 -6.03 8.25
N SER A 78 -26.17 -6.93 8.76
CA SER A 78 -26.74 -6.84 10.11
C SER A 78 -26.03 -7.86 10.97
N THR A 79 -25.63 -7.48 12.18
CA THR A 79 -25.08 -8.43 13.16
C THR A 79 -26.18 -9.28 13.80
N GLU A 80 -27.45 -8.97 13.55
CA GLU A 80 -28.60 -9.75 13.99
C GLU A 80 -29.00 -10.78 12.92
N ALA A 81 -28.74 -12.06 13.19
CA ALA A 81 -28.97 -13.17 12.24
C ALA A 81 -30.40 -13.27 11.67
N ARG A 82 -31.42 -12.78 12.39
CA ARG A 82 -32.84 -12.85 11.98
C ARG A 82 -33.35 -11.58 11.29
N LYS A 83 -32.53 -10.53 11.15
CA LYS A 83 -32.90 -9.26 10.53
C LYS A 83 -31.83 -8.83 9.51
N PRO A 84 -31.69 -9.52 8.37
CA PRO A 84 -30.65 -9.21 7.39
C PRO A 84 -30.90 -7.86 6.71
N VAL A 85 -29.83 -7.22 6.26
CA VAL A 85 -29.90 -6.05 5.37
C VAL A 85 -30.37 -6.54 3.99
N ARG A 86 -31.43 -5.94 3.45
CA ARG A 86 -31.96 -6.31 2.12
C ARG A 86 -31.51 -5.36 1.02
N GLN A 87 -31.41 -4.07 1.35
CA GLN A 87 -31.09 -3.03 0.38
C GLN A 87 -30.16 -2.00 1.01
N VAL A 88 -29.23 -1.54 0.19
CA VAL A 88 -28.33 -0.42 0.49
C VAL A 88 -28.40 0.54 -0.68
N THR A 89 -28.45 1.83 -0.41
CA THR A 89 -28.53 2.87 -1.44
C THR A 89 -27.60 4.01 -1.07
N ALA A 90 -26.66 4.32 -1.95
CA ALA A 90 -25.88 5.56 -1.87
C ALA A 90 -26.60 6.64 -2.66
N SER A 91 -26.78 7.80 -2.05
CA SER A 91 -27.38 8.98 -2.69
C SER A 91 -26.68 10.26 -2.26
N VAL A 92 -27.00 11.35 -2.95
CA VAL A 92 -26.67 12.70 -2.53
C VAL A 92 -27.93 13.33 -1.95
N GLN A 93 -27.86 13.84 -0.73
CA GLN A 93 -28.95 14.53 -0.05
C GLN A 93 -28.62 16.01 0.15
N ARG A 94 -29.62 16.89 -0.02
CA ARG A 94 -29.56 18.28 0.46
C ARG A 94 -29.73 18.30 1.97
N VAL A 95 -28.79 18.94 2.67
CA VAL A 95 -28.86 19.16 4.12
C VAL A 95 -28.71 20.64 4.43
N LYS A 96 -29.47 21.12 5.42
CA LYS A 96 -29.35 22.48 5.94
C LYS A 96 -28.30 22.51 7.04
N ILE A 97 -27.29 23.36 6.88
CA ILE A 97 -26.18 23.54 7.81
C ILE A 97 -26.13 25.00 8.25
N GLU A 98 -26.01 25.21 9.55
CA GLU A 98 -25.69 26.52 10.09
C GLU A 98 -24.19 26.80 9.99
N ARG A 99 -23.83 27.88 9.29
CA ARG A 99 -22.44 28.37 9.22
C ARG A 99 -22.35 29.78 9.77
N THR A 100 -21.26 30.08 10.47
CA THR A 100 -20.95 31.44 10.88
C THR A 100 -20.84 32.34 9.66
N ALA A 101 -21.55 33.46 9.65
CA ALA A 101 -21.49 34.46 8.60
C ALA A 101 -20.16 35.22 8.70
N LEU A 102 -19.36 35.24 7.63
CA LEU A 102 -18.07 35.92 7.54
C LEU A 102 -18.13 37.17 6.66
N THR A 103 -19.20 37.33 5.88
CA THR A 103 -19.38 38.45 4.95
C THR A 103 -20.68 39.22 5.22
N ILE A 104 -20.73 40.49 4.79
CA ILE A 104 -21.95 41.31 4.88
C ILE A 104 -23.15 40.61 4.18
N PRO A 105 -23.02 40.05 2.96
CA PRO A 105 -24.11 39.26 2.34
C PRO A 105 -24.62 38.09 3.19
N GLU A 106 -23.73 37.35 3.85
CA GLU A 106 -24.11 36.24 4.74
C GLU A 106 -24.82 36.74 6.00
N LEU A 107 -24.35 37.85 6.59
CA LEU A 107 -25.00 38.48 7.73
C LEU A 107 -26.39 39.03 7.38
N ILE A 108 -26.54 39.67 6.22
CA ILE A 108 -27.84 40.10 5.69
C ILE A 108 -28.77 38.89 5.51
N SER A 109 -28.26 37.81 4.89
CA SER A 109 -29.01 36.56 4.67
C SER A 109 -29.49 35.92 5.98
N ALA A 110 -28.68 35.95 7.03
CA ALA A 110 -29.02 35.40 8.34
C ALA A 110 -30.08 36.22 9.11
N ASN A 111 -30.27 37.48 8.73
CA ASN A 111 -31.04 38.47 9.49
C ASN A 111 -32.20 39.07 8.68
N VAL A 112 -32.82 38.28 7.81
CA VAL A 112 -34.07 38.67 7.15
C VAL A 112 -35.12 39.03 8.20
N GLY A 113 -35.74 40.19 8.04
CA GLY A 113 -36.69 40.79 8.96
C GLY A 113 -36.11 41.75 9.99
N ALA A 114 -34.78 41.92 10.05
CA ALA A 114 -34.12 42.83 11.00
C ALA A 114 -34.14 44.30 10.55
N ASP A 115 -34.23 45.21 11.53
CA ASP A 115 -34.05 46.65 11.33
C ASP A 115 -32.56 47.01 11.28
N VAL A 116 -32.17 47.70 10.21
CA VAL A 116 -30.78 48.05 9.92
C VAL A 116 -30.63 49.50 9.49
N THR A 117 -29.48 50.08 9.77
CA THR A 117 -28.99 51.28 9.08
C THR A 117 -27.99 50.84 8.03
N VAL A 118 -28.24 51.19 6.77
CA VAL A 118 -27.41 50.80 5.63
C VAL A 118 -26.66 52.02 5.12
N GLN A 119 -25.35 51.88 4.97
CA GLN A 119 -24.49 52.83 4.29
C GLN A 119 -24.00 52.19 3.00
N GLU A 120 -24.38 52.78 1.87
CA GLU A 120 -23.86 52.42 0.54
C GLU A 120 -22.55 53.18 0.24
N ILE A 121 -21.82 52.74 -0.79
CA ILE A 121 -20.61 53.41 -1.29
C ILE A 121 -20.88 54.90 -1.61
N THR A 122 -22.08 55.20 -2.13
CA THR A 122 -22.52 56.55 -2.44
C THR A 122 -23.88 56.83 -1.80
N GLY A 123 -24.04 58.00 -1.20
CA GLY A 123 -25.31 58.43 -0.61
C GLY A 123 -25.25 58.55 0.90
N LYS A 124 -26.33 59.07 1.48
CA LYS A 124 -26.49 59.20 2.93
C LYS A 124 -26.97 57.87 3.53
N PRO A 125 -26.56 57.53 4.75
CA PRO A 125 -27.06 56.33 5.40
C PRO A 125 -28.58 56.44 5.62
N TYR A 126 -29.27 55.33 5.45
CA TYR A 126 -30.72 55.26 5.60
C TYR A 126 -31.13 54.07 6.48
N ILE A 127 -32.28 54.22 7.12
CA ILE A 127 -32.86 53.19 7.99
C ILE A 127 -33.85 52.39 7.16
N GLY A 128 -33.78 51.07 7.26
CA GLY A 128 -34.76 50.18 6.67
C GLY A 128 -34.79 48.80 7.32
N ARG A 129 -35.72 47.97 6.86
CA ARG A 129 -35.89 46.59 7.31
C ARG A 129 -35.50 45.64 6.19
N ILE A 130 -34.67 44.64 6.49
CA ILE A 130 -34.29 43.62 5.49
C ILE A 130 -35.54 42.79 5.17
N ILE A 131 -36.09 42.90 3.97
CA ILE A 131 -37.24 42.09 3.54
C ILE A 131 -36.78 40.69 3.15
N GLY A 132 -35.63 40.60 2.47
CA GLY A 132 -35.10 39.34 2.00
C GLY A 132 -34.18 39.51 0.80
N ILE A 133 -33.69 38.36 0.33
CA ILE A 133 -32.85 38.25 -0.86
C ILE A 133 -33.65 37.45 -1.87
N PRO A 134 -33.92 37.98 -3.08
CA PRO A 134 -34.56 37.21 -4.12
C PRO A 134 -33.78 35.90 -4.33
N THR A 135 -34.47 34.78 -4.12
CA THR A 135 -33.84 33.46 -4.09
C THR A 135 -34.71 32.51 -4.90
N ARG A 136 -34.11 31.81 -5.86
CA ARG A 136 -34.74 30.62 -6.44
C ARG A 136 -34.50 29.47 -5.47
N SER A 137 -35.57 28.98 -4.87
CA SER A 137 -35.45 27.85 -3.96
C SER A 137 -35.04 26.60 -4.74
N SER A 138 -34.48 25.63 -4.03
CA SER A 138 -34.10 24.37 -4.66
C SER A 138 -35.33 23.66 -5.26
N GLU A 139 -36.52 23.77 -4.66
CA GLU A 139 -37.78 23.22 -5.20
C GLU A 139 -38.25 23.94 -6.47
N GLU A 140 -38.07 25.26 -6.55
CA GLU A 140 -38.36 26.02 -7.77
C GLU A 140 -37.43 25.59 -8.90
N LEU A 141 -36.14 25.43 -8.61
CA LEU A 141 -35.13 24.96 -9.56
C LEU A 141 -35.44 23.54 -10.03
N ASP A 142 -35.81 22.62 -9.12
CA ASP A 142 -36.19 21.25 -9.48
C ASP A 142 -37.42 21.23 -10.41
N ARG A 143 -38.43 22.07 -10.13
CA ARG A 143 -39.67 22.15 -10.93
C ARG A 143 -39.45 22.77 -12.32
N THR A 144 -38.51 23.70 -12.44
CA THR A 144 -38.27 24.47 -13.68
C THR A 144 -37.14 23.92 -14.53
N SER A 145 -36.35 22.97 -13.99
CA SER A 145 -35.26 22.34 -14.72
C SER A 145 -35.77 21.33 -15.76
N PRO A 146 -35.06 21.17 -16.90
CA PRO A 146 -35.35 20.09 -17.84
C PRO A 146 -35.33 18.70 -17.16
N PRO A 147 -36.07 17.71 -17.69
CA PRO A 147 -35.95 16.33 -17.23
C PRO A 147 -34.49 15.87 -17.20
N TRP A 148 -34.13 15.06 -16.20
CA TRP A 148 -32.77 14.51 -16.00
C TRP A 148 -31.70 15.51 -15.60
N SER A 149 -32.07 16.72 -15.21
CA SER A 149 -31.14 17.67 -14.62
C SER A 149 -30.67 17.21 -13.24
N ASP A 150 -29.40 17.44 -12.93
CA ASP A 150 -28.87 17.21 -11.59
C ASP A 150 -29.56 18.15 -10.58
N PRO A 151 -29.79 17.68 -9.33
CA PRO A 151 -30.28 18.54 -8.26
C PRO A 151 -29.40 19.79 -8.10
N ARG A 152 -30.02 20.94 -7.79
CA ARG A 152 -29.31 22.22 -7.59
C ARG A 152 -29.52 22.75 -6.17
N LEU A 153 -28.52 23.50 -5.69
CA LEU A 153 -28.64 24.28 -4.46
C LEU A 153 -29.40 25.59 -4.74
N PRO A 154 -29.96 26.26 -3.70
CA PRO A 154 -30.68 27.51 -3.89
C PRO A 154 -29.81 28.58 -4.55
N GLU A 155 -30.36 29.29 -5.52
CA GLU A 155 -29.68 30.42 -6.17
C GLU A 155 -30.12 31.72 -5.52
N ARG A 156 -29.20 32.39 -4.83
CA ARG A 156 -29.45 33.70 -4.21
C ARG A 156 -29.00 34.81 -5.14
N SER A 157 -29.83 35.84 -5.27
CA SER A 157 -29.49 37.06 -6.00
C SER A 157 -28.37 37.84 -5.29
N SER A 158 -27.63 38.65 -6.06
CA SER A 158 -26.71 39.66 -5.52
C SER A 158 -27.44 40.93 -5.03
N LEU A 159 -28.77 40.95 -5.10
CA LEU A 159 -29.62 42.06 -4.66
C LEU A 159 -30.25 41.74 -3.29
N VAL A 160 -30.38 42.75 -2.44
CA VAL A 160 -31.19 42.70 -1.21
C VAL A 160 -32.37 43.65 -1.33
N LEU A 161 -33.53 43.23 -0.82
CA LEU A 161 -34.72 44.07 -0.71
C LEU A 161 -34.77 44.68 0.69
N ILE A 162 -34.81 46.01 0.77
CA ILE A 162 -34.85 46.77 2.03
C ILE A 162 -36.10 47.64 2.04
N GLU A 163 -36.98 47.43 3.02
CA GLU A 163 -38.15 48.26 3.25
C GLU A 163 -37.72 49.59 3.88
N THR A 164 -38.12 50.71 3.29
CA THR A 164 -37.92 52.04 3.85
C THR A 164 -39.25 52.79 3.91
N ARG A 165 -39.27 53.97 4.51
CA ARG A 165 -40.47 54.84 4.52
C ARG A 165 -40.94 55.27 3.12
N ALA A 166 -40.05 55.24 2.13
CA ALA A 166 -40.36 55.59 0.75
C ALA A 166 -40.83 54.38 -0.10
N GLY A 167 -40.76 53.16 0.46
CA GLY A 167 -41.04 51.92 -0.24
C GLY A 167 -39.88 50.92 -0.19
N VAL A 168 -39.96 49.87 -1.01
CA VAL A 168 -38.95 48.81 -1.08
C VAL A 168 -37.82 49.22 -2.01
N LEU A 169 -36.61 49.33 -1.47
CA LEU A 169 -35.39 49.55 -2.23
C LEU A 169 -34.75 48.20 -2.61
N THR A 170 -34.34 48.08 -3.86
CA THR A 170 -33.55 46.95 -4.35
C THR A 170 -32.09 47.39 -4.44
N VAL A 171 -31.25 46.82 -3.59
CA VAL A 171 -29.88 47.29 -3.39
C VAL A 171 -28.89 46.19 -3.75
N PRO A 172 -27.96 46.43 -4.69
CA PRO A 172 -26.83 45.53 -4.93
C PRO A 172 -25.98 45.38 -3.67
N MET A 173 -25.74 44.13 -3.23
CA MET A 173 -25.00 43.88 -1.99
C MET A 173 -23.54 44.32 -2.05
N ASP A 174 -22.95 44.39 -3.25
CA ASP A 174 -21.61 44.92 -3.50
C ASP A 174 -21.51 46.44 -3.28
N ARG A 175 -22.65 47.16 -3.31
CA ARG A 175 -22.72 48.59 -2.99
C ARG A 175 -22.85 48.87 -1.50
N ILE A 176 -23.14 47.87 -0.67
CA ILE A 176 -23.31 48.05 0.77
C ILE A 176 -21.95 48.05 1.45
N GLN A 177 -21.54 49.20 1.99
CA GLN A 177 -20.27 49.37 2.68
C GLN A 177 -20.38 49.01 4.17
N THR A 178 -21.50 49.35 4.81
CA THR A 178 -21.71 49.07 6.24
C THR A 178 -23.19 48.79 6.52
N VAL A 179 -23.43 47.80 7.38
CA VAL A 179 -24.75 47.47 7.93
C VAL A 179 -24.67 47.54 9.44
N SER A 180 -25.44 48.43 10.04
CA SER A 180 -25.58 48.52 11.50
C SER A 180 -26.92 47.93 11.91
N PHE A 181 -26.90 46.80 12.60
CA PHE A 181 -28.10 46.15 13.12
C PHE A 181 -28.56 46.84 14.40
N ARG A 182 -29.86 47.12 14.50
CA ARG A 182 -30.45 47.76 15.70
C ARG A 182 -30.40 46.87 16.94
N ASN A 183 -30.52 45.57 16.73
CA ASN A 183 -30.38 44.53 17.74
C ASN A 183 -29.18 43.64 17.38
N PRO A 184 -28.59 42.90 18.34
CA PRO A 184 -27.52 41.95 18.04
C PRO A 184 -27.91 41.01 16.89
N PRO A 185 -27.12 40.93 15.80
CA PRO A 185 -27.47 40.10 14.65
C PRO A 185 -27.28 38.62 14.96
N ARG A 186 -28.06 37.78 14.28
CA ARG A 186 -27.78 36.35 14.14
C ARG A 186 -26.46 36.20 13.40
N SER A 187 -25.49 35.57 14.04
CA SER A 187 -24.14 35.36 13.51
C SER A 187 -24.02 34.10 12.64
N LYS A 188 -25.08 33.28 12.57
CA LYS A 188 -25.11 32.06 11.76
C LYS A 188 -26.16 32.16 10.65
N ALA A 189 -25.75 31.85 9.44
CA ALA A 189 -26.63 31.70 8.28
C ALA A 189 -26.91 30.21 8.02
N VAL A 190 -28.15 29.89 7.66
CA VAL A 190 -28.49 28.56 7.16
C VAL A 190 -28.14 28.50 5.67
N GLN A 191 -27.37 27.47 5.29
CA GLN A 191 -27.02 27.16 3.91
C GLN A 191 -27.42 25.72 3.61
N GLU A 192 -27.87 25.47 2.38
CA GLU A 192 -28.08 24.11 1.90
C GLU A 192 -26.80 23.61 1.24
N GLU A 193 -26.41 22.38 1.54
CA GLU A 193 -25.26 21.71 0.94
C GLU A 193 -25.64 20.30 0.53
N PHE A 194 -24.97 19.79 -0.49
CA PHE A 194 -25.02 18.38 -0.84
C PHE A 194 -24.10 17.58 0.07
N ARG A 195 -24.63 16.50 0.65
CA ARG A 195 -23.84 15.48 1.35
C ARG A 195 -24.16 14.11 0.80
N SER A 196 -23.13 13.28 0.67
CA SER A 196 -23.30 11.87 0.40
C SER A 196 -23.96 11.19 1.60
N GLN A 197 -24.88 10.28 1.32
CA GLN A 197 -25.61 9.52 2.31
C GLN A 197 -25.65 8.06 1.91
N LEU A 198 -25.47 7.18 2.90
CA LEU A 198 -25.70 5.76 2.77
C LEU A 198 -26.99 5.40 3.52
N THR A 199 -27.98 4.90 2.78
CA THR A 199 -29.26 4.44 3.33
C THR A 199 -29.30 2.92 3.33
N VAL A 200 -29.60 2.33 4.47
CA VAL A 200 -29.66 0.88 4.68
C VAL A 200 -31.08 0.52 5.09
N SER A 201 -31.70 -0.44 4.41
CA SER A 201 -33.05 -0.89 4.79
C SER A 201 -33.01 -1.67 6.09
N ALA A 202 -33.97 -1.36 6.99
CA ALA A 202 -34.12 -2.01 8.28
C ALA A 202 -35.55 -2.57 8.44
N ASP A 203 -35.99 -3.33 7.44
CA ASP A 203 -37.34 -3.90 7.33
C ASP A 203 -37.80 -4.58 8.62
N GLY A 204 -39.06 -4.31 9.01
CA GLY A 204 -39.69 -4.91 10.18
C GLY A 204 -39.25 -4.32 11.52
N ARG A 205 -38.41 -3.27 11.53
CA ARG A 205 -38.09 -2.49 12.73
C ARG A 205 -38.98 -1.26 12.85
N LYS A 206 -39.26 -0.85 14.09
CA LYS A 206 -40.05 0.36 14.36
C LYS A 206 -39.15 1.60 14.41
N GLN A 207 -39.72 2.77 14.12
CA GLN A 207 -39.03 4.05 14.31
C GLN A 207 -38.45 4.14 15.72
N GLY A 208 -37.20 4.60 15.83
CA GLY A 208 -36.48 4.74 17.10
C GLY A 208 -35.87 3.45 17.64
N GLU A 209 -36.21 2.27 17.09
CA GLU A 209 -35.53 1.02 17.40
C GLU A 209 -34.05 1.10 17.00
N LYS A 210 -33.17 0.46 17.76
CA LYS A 210 -31.75 0.35 17.43
C LYS A 210 -31.52 -0.85 16.53
N ALA A 211 -30.95 -0.61 15.34
CA ALA A 211 -30.52 -1.62 14.39
C ALA A 211 -29.02 -1.83 14.52
N SER A 212 -28.61 -3.09 14.69
CA SER A 212 -27.20 -3.46 14.76
C SER A 212 -26.65 -3.64 13.34
N ILE A 213 -25.91 -2.64 12.85
CA ILE A 213 -25.43 -2.57 11.46
C ILE A 213 -23.92 -2.67 11.43
N GLY A 214 -23.43 -3.48 10.48
CA GLY A 214 -22.03 -3.60 10.12
C GLY A 214 -21.78 -3.09 8.71
N LEU A 215 -20.64 -2.45 8.51
CA LEU A 215 -20.14 -1.98 7.22
C LEU A 215 -18.69 -2.46 7.09
N MET A 216 -18.39 -3.22 6.05
CA MET A 216 -17.03 -3.64 5.75
C MET A 216 -16.62 -3.22 4.35
N TYR A 217 -15.35 -2.84 4.19
CA TYR A 217 -14.81 -2.51 2.88
C TYR A 217 -13.29 -2.60 2.79
N VAL A 218 -12.76 -2.69 1.57
CA VAL A 218 -11.33 -2.47 1.29
C VAL A 218 -11.14 -1.13 0.59
N GLN A 219 -10.31 -0.25 1.13
CA GLN A 219 -9.89 0.98 0.44
C GLN A 219 -8.46 1.36 0.76
N ARG A 220 -7.88 2.26 -0.03
CA ARG A 220 -6.56 2.83 0.26
C ARG A 220 -6.66 3.93 1.32
N GLY A 221 -5.69 3.97 2.22
CA GLY A 221 -5.51 5.12 3.13
C GLY A 221 -5.00 4.79 4.53
N ILE A 222 -4.80 3.52 4.87
CA ILE A 222 -3.96 3.15 6.03
C ILE A 222 -2.86 2.21 5.55
N ARG A 223 -1.62 2.49 5.97
CA ARG A 223 -0.42 1.73 5.65
C ARG A 223 0.36 1.46 6.92
N TRP A 224 1.07 0.33 6.97
CA TRP A 224 2.09 0.08 7.98
C TRP A 224 3.48 -0.07 7.36
N ILE A 225 4.51 0.38 8.09
CA ILE A 225 5.92 0.28 7.71
C ILE A 225 6.67 -0.45 8.83
N PRO A 226 7.13 -1.71 8.61
CA PRO A 226 7.94 -2.42 9.60
C PRO A 226 9.33 -1.79 9.74
N SER A 227 9.91 -1.94 10.94
CA SER A 227 11.34 -1.75 11.17
C SER A 227 11.81 -2.66 12.31
N TYR A 228 13.01 -3.20 12.19
CA TYR A 228 13.63 -4.02 13.21
C TYR A 228 14.70 -3.24 13.96
N ARG A 229 14.78 -3.50 15.26
CA ARG A 229 15.95 -3.26 16.08
C ARG A 229 16.50 -4.61 16.52
N MET A 230 17.80 -4.82 16.33
CA MET A 230 18.48 -6.06 16.70
C MET A 230 19.61 -5.72 17.66
N ASP A 231 19.56 -6.26 18.87
CA ASP A 231 20.65 -6.18 19.84
C ASP A 231 21.36 -7.54 19.87
N ILE A 232 22.63 -7.54 19.45
CA ILE A 232 23.49 -8.70 19.30
C ILE A 232 24.33 -8.88 20.57
N ASP A 233 24.31 -10.08 21.14
CA ASP A 233 24.93 -10.37 22.44
C ASP A 233 26.42 -10.74 22.37
N GLY A 234 26.94 -11.09 21.18
CA GLY A 234 28.31 -11.56 20.99
C GLY A 234 28.51 -13.06 21.27
N ASN A 235 27.46 -13.80 21.66
CA ASN A 235 27.47 -15.22 22.00
C ASN A 235 26.51 -16.04 21.11
N GLY A 236 26.14 -15.52 19.94
CA GLY A 236 25.29 -16.22 18.97
C GLY A 236 23.79 -16.01 19.18
N THR A 237 23.38 -15.03 19.99
CA THR A 237 21.98 -14.68 20.21
C THR A 237 21.66 -13.22 19.85
N ALA A 238 20.63 -13.02 19.05
CA ALA A 238 20.12 -11.70 18.65
C ALA A 238 18.74 -11.47 19.29
N ARG A 239 18.62 -10.41 20.10
CA ARG A 239 17.31 -9.91 20.55
C ARG A 239 16.72 -9.03 19.46
N VAL A 240 15.58 -9.42 18.93
CA VAL A 240 14.91 -8.77 17.79
C VAL A 240 13.62 -8.11 18.26
N GLN A 241 13.51 -6.81 18.03
CA GLN A 241 12.31 -6.03 18.27
C GLN A 241 11.74 -5.57 16.92
N LEU A 242 10.51 -5.96 16.64
CA LEU A 242 9.74 -5.48 15.48
C LEU A 242 8.78 -4.38 15.95
N GLN A 243 8.86 -3.24 15.28
CA GLN A 243 7.89 -2.17 15.41
C GLN A 243 7.29 -1.81 14.05
N ALA A 244 6.11 -1.19 14.08
CA ALA A 244 5.40 -0.73 12.90
C ALA A 244 5.09 0.77 13.01
N THR A 245 5.41 1.52 11.96
CA THR A 245 4.85 2.87 11.77
C THR A 245 3.53 2.77 11.03
N LEU A 246 2.44 3.10 11.69
CA LEU A 246 1.10 3.26 11.11
C LEU A 246 0.94 4.67 10.54
N ILE A 247 0.51 4.77 9.30
CA ILE A 247 0.13 6.01 8.63
C ILE A 247 -1.36 5.93 8.34
N ASN A 248 -2.15 6.86 8.86
CA ASN A 248 -3.59 6.87 8.69
C ASN A 248 -4.05 8.16 8.01
N GLU A 249 -4.52 8.07 6.77
CA GLU A 249 -5.08 9.17 5.98
C GLU A 249 -6.60 8.98 5.73
N MET A 250 -7.17 7.90 6.27
CA MET A 250 -8.50 7.41 5.91
C MET A 250 -9.59 7.81 6.91
N VAL A 251 -9.50 7.30 8.15
CA VAL A 251 -10.62 7.34 9.12
C VAL A 251 -10.09 7.37 10.55
N ASP A 252 -10.78 8.05 11.45
CA ASP A 252 -10.42 8.03 12.87
C ASP A 252 -10.56 6.61 13.44
N LEU A 253 -9.48 6.09 14.03
CA LEU A 253 -9.47 4.87 14.83
C LEU A 253 -9.62 5.24 16.30
N LYS A 254 -10.56 4.60 16.99
CA LYS A 254 -10.77 4.78 18.42
C LYS A 254 -10.95 3.41 19.05
N ASP A 255 -9.96 2.99 19.84
CA ASP A 255 -9.95 1.69 20.50
C ASP A 255 -10.18 0.52 19.52
N ALA A 256 -9.60 0.61 18.33
CA ALA A 256 -9.77 -0.38 17.27
C ALA A 256 -8.72 -1.50 17.39
N THR A 257 -9.08 -2.71 16.95
CA THR A 257 -8.09 -3.78 16.72
C THR A 257 -7.48 -3.60 15.34
N VAL A 258 -6.15 -3.56 15.26
CA VAL A 258 -5.40 -3.45 14.01
C VAL A 258 -4.67 -4.76 13.72
N HIS A 259 -4.89 -5.31 12.54
CA HIS A 259 -4.26 -6.51 12.02
C HIS A 259 -3.20 -6.13 10.99
N LEU A 260 -1.92 -6.26 11.32
CA LEU A 260 -0.80 -5.96 10.42
C LEU A 260 -0.46 -7.18 9.58
N VAL A 261 -0.67 -7.10 8.27
CA VAL A 261 -0.46 -8.26 7.39
C VAL A 261 0.97 -8.30 6.88
N VAL A 262 1.60 -9.46 7.06
CA VAL A 262 2.83 -9.88 6.41
C VAL A 262 2.48 -10.86 5.30
N GLY A 263 2.92 -10.51 4.08
CA GLY A 263 2.61 -11.24 2.87
C GLY A 263 2.17 -10.27 1.77
N VAL A 264 1.72 -10.83 0.66
CA VAL A 264 1.35 -10.06 -0.53
C VAL A 264 -0.10 -10.38 -0.83
N PRO A 265 -1.05 -9.52 -0.42
CA PRO A 265 -2.44 -9.72 -0.81
C PRO A 265 -2.58 -9.54 -2.33
N THR A 266 -3.53 -10.25 -2.92
CA THR A 266 -3.91 -10.04 -4.32
C THR A 266 -5.28 -9.38 -4.37
N PHE A 267 -5.31 -8.13 -4.86
CA PHE A 267 -6.54 -7.39 -5.13
C PHE A 267 -6.62 -7.11 -6.63
N ALA A 268 -7.43 -7.87 -7.37
CA ALA A 268 -7.54 -7.76 -8.82
C ALA A 268 -7.98 -6.36 -9.30
N PHE A 269 -8.81 -5.69 -8.50
CA PHE A 269 -9.38 -4.37 -8.80
C PHE A 269 -8.87 -3.25 -7.89
N LYS A 270 -7.63 -3.39 -7.38
CA LYS A 270 -7.03 -2.46 -6.40
C LYS A 270 -7.06 -0.97 -6.77
N ASP A 271 -7.09 -0.65 -8.06
CA ASP A 271 -7.10 0.72 -8.59
C ASP A 271 -8.47 1.12 -9.17
N THR A 272 -9.48 0.27 -9.07
CA THR A 272 -10.85 0.53 -9.57
C THR A 272 -11.77 0.84 -8.40
N ILE A 273 -12.30 2.06 -8.34
CA ILE A 273 -13.24 2.48 -7.30
C ILE A 273 -14.61 1.88 -7.57
N ASP A 274 -15.28 1.39 -6.52
CA ASP A 274 -16.64 0.88 -6.61
C ASP A 274 -17.63 2.02 -6.92
N PRO A 275 -18.59 1.81 -7.85
CA PRO A 275 -19.64 2.79 -8.16
C PRO A 275 -20.43 3.28 -6.94
N MET A 276 -20.50 2.47 -5.87
CA MET A 276 -21.12 2.85 -4.60
C MET A 276 -20.52 4.11 -3.96
N ALA A 277 -19.32 4.54 -4.33
CA ALA A 277 -18.67 5.75 -3.81
C ALA A 277 -19.22 7.08 -4.37
N LEU A 278 -20.11 7.04 -5.38
CA LEU A 278 -20.73 8.23 -6.02
C LEU A 278 -19.74 9.27 -6.60
N GLN A 279 -18.49 8.91 -6.88
CA GLN A 279 -17.51 9.82 -7.49
C GLN A 279 -17.86 10.08 -8.96
N ARG A 280 -18.63 11.15 -9.24
CA ARG A 280 -19.04 11.65 -10.58
C ARG A 280 -19.05 10.55 -11.68
N THR A 281 -19.92 9.56 -11.47
CA THR A 281 -19.92 8.28 -12.20
C THR A 281 -20.56 8.33 -13.60
N PHE A 282 -21.14 9.47 -14.00
CA PHE A 282 -21.92 9.53 -15.25
C PHE A 282 -21.06 9.39 -16.52
N ALA A 283 -19.78 9.77 -16.48
CA ALA A 283 -18.87 9.61 -17.63
C ALA A 283 -18.34 8.16 -17.82
N GLN A 284 -18.51 7.26 -16.84
CA GLN A 284 -17.82 5.95 -16.83
C GLN A 284 -18.75 4.73 -16.98
N LEU A 285 -20.05 4.84 -16.68
CA LEU A 285 -20.98 3.72 -16.90
C LEU A 285 -21.00 3.27 -18.38
N SER A 286 -20.68 4.15 -19.33
CA SER A 286 -20.56 3.81 -20.75
C SER A 286 -19.51 2.75 -21.08
N GLN A 287 -18.53 2.49 -20.20
CA GLN A 287 -17.56 1.40 -20.42
C GLN A 287 -18.12 0.03 -19.99
N TYR A 288 -19.02 -0.02 -19.00
CA TYR A 288 -19.70 -1.24 -18.56
C TYR A 288 -20.82 -1.69 -19.52
N PHE A 289 -21.34 -0.77 -20.33
CA PHE A 289 -22.35 -1.04 -21.36
C PHE A 289 -21.79 -1.21 -22.78
N ARG A 290 -20.46 -1.14 -22.96
CA ARG A 290 -19.82 -1.52 -24.23
C ARG A 290 -19.61 -3.03 -24.25
N GLN A 291 -20.52 -3.73 -24.92
CA GLN A 291 -20.33 -5.10 -25.35
C GLN A 291 -19.29 -5.12 -26.48
N ASP A 292 -18.00 -5.11 -26.12
CA ASP A 292 -16.90 -5.35 -27.06
C ASP A 292 -15.97 -6.43 -26.50
N ASP A 293 -15.71 -7.44 -27.34
CA ASP A 293 -14.97 -8.68 -27.15
C ASP A 293 -13.48 -8.49 -26.76
N ARG A 294 -13.21 -7.83 -25.62
CA ARG A 294 -11.85 -7.59 -25.09
C ARG A 294 -11.61 -8.18 -23.70
N SER A 295 -12.55 -8.94 -23.17
CA SER A 295 -12.44 -9.66 -21.89
C SER A 295 -11.35 -10.76 -21.88
N GLY A 296 -10.80 -11.14 -23.04
CA GLY A 296 -9.77 -12.18 -23.16
C GLY A 296 -8.31 -11.74 -22.94
N GLN A 297 -8.01 -10.44 -22.86
CA GLN A 297 -6.62 -9.94 -22.82
C GLN A 297 -6.22 -9.21 -21.52
N ILE A 298 -7.15 -8.99 -20.59
CA ILE A 298 -6.87 -8.37 -19.27
C ILE A 298 -6.27 -9.40 -18.29
N LEU A 299 -6.31 -10.69 -18.62
CA LEU A 299 -5.82 -11.79 -17.80
C LEU A 299 -4.31 -12.09 -17.93
N SER A 300 -3.54 -11.32 -18.73
CA SER A 300 -2.13 -11.64 -19.04
C SER A 300 -1.07 -10.84 -18.25
N ASN A 301 -1.45 -9.82 -17.47
CA ASN A 301 -0.47 -8.95 -16.79
C ASN A 301 -0.30 -9.20 -15.28
N ALA A 302 -0.88 -10.26 -14.72
CA ALA A 302 -0.80 -10.58 -13.29
C ALA A 302 0.50 -11.30 -12.85
N VAL A 303 1.49 -11.47 -13.73
CA VAL A 303 2.72 -12.27 -13.46
C VAL A 303 3.96 -11.40 -13.12
N MET A 304 3.84 -10.07 -13.06
CA MET A 304 5.01 -9.16 -13.10
C MET A 304 5.25 -8.25 -11.88
N THR A 305 4.73 -8.55 -10.67
CA THR A 305 4.98 -7.67 -9.50
C THR A 305 5.50 -8.35 -8.22
N GLN A 306 6.04 -9.57 -8.32
CA GLN A 306 6.80 -10.22 -7.23
C GLN A 306 8.07 -10.93 -7.70
N THR A 307 8.26 -11.11 -9.01
CA THR A 307 9.44 -11.74 -9.59
C THR A 307 10.69 -10.85 -9.61
N ALA A 308 10.56 -9.54 -9.39
CA ALA A 308 11.68 -8.62 -9.52
C ALA A 308 12.69 -8.65 -8.35
N ARG A 309 12.39 -9.28 -7.20
CA ARG A 309 13.35 -9.44 -6.09
C ARG A 309 13.24 -10.77 -5.30
N MET A 310 12.38 -11.70 -5.72
CA MET A 310 12.25 -13.02 -5.10
C MET A 310 13.13 -14.05 -5.83
N ARG A 311 14.43 -13.77 -5.98
CA ARG A 311 15.33 -14.68 -6.72
C ARG A 311 16.71 -14.89 -6.08
N GLU A 312 16.80 -14.73 -4.77
CA GLU A 312 18.01 -14.99 -3.98
C GLU A 312 17.67 -15.90 -2.79
N LEU A 313 17.57 -17.21 -3.04
CA LEU A 313 17.72 -18.24 -2.02
C LEU A 313 18.44 -19.45 -2.64
N PRO A 314 19.54 -19.94 -2.06
CA PRO A 314 20.10 -21.24 -2.40
C PRO A 314 19.15 -22.35 -1.92
N SER A 315 18.76 -23.22 -2.84
CA SER A 315 17.96 -24.42 -2.59
C SER A 315 18.87 -25.55 -2.10
N ASP A 316 18.74 -25.92 -0.83
CA ASP A 316 19.11 -27.26 -0.32
C ASP A 316 18.06 -27.66 0.73
N ALA A 317 17.16 -28.60 0.38
CA ALA A 317 16.48 -29.49 1.34
C ALA A 317 15.63 -30.54 0.60
N ASP A 318 16.22 -31.71 0.40
CA ASP A 318 15.50 -32.96 0.11
C ASP A 318 14.92 -33.55 1.41
N GLY A 319 13.78 -34.24 1.31
CA GLY A 319 13.27 -35.16 2.33
C GLY A 319 12.12 -34.65 3.21
N ARG A 320 10.87 -34.94 2.81
CA ARG A 320 9.70 -34.90 3.70
C ARG A 320 9.51 -36.26 4.39
N PRO A 321 9.41 -36.32 5.72
CA PRO A 321 8.65 -37.38 6.40
C PRO A 321 7.36 -36.83 7.02
N GLY A 322 6.35 -37.70 7.07
CA GLY A 322 4.95 -37.41 7.39
C GLY A 322 4.67 -36.83 8.78
N MET A 323 3.50 -36.17 8.84
CA MET A 323 2.95 -35.47 9.99
C MET A 323 2.15 -36.43 10.87
N PRO A 324 2.33 -36.43 12.20
CA PRO A 324 1.36 -36.98 13.14
C PRO A 324 0.38 -35.87 13.58
N ASP A 325 -0.91 -36.22 13.61
CA ASP A 325 -2.01 -35.43 14.17
C ASP A 325 -1.81 -35.16 15.67
N VAL A 326 -1.95 -33.89 16.09
CA VAL A 326 -2.08 -33.46 17.50
C VAL A 326 -2.97 -32.20 17.54
N PRO A 327 -3.86 -32.05 18.55
CA PRO A 327 -5.14 -31.37 18.40
C PRO A 327 -5.14 -29.84 18.54
N GLU A 328 -6.25 -29.29 18.03
CA GLU A 328 -6.72 -27.91 18.00
C GLU A 328 -6.81 -27.27 19.41
N ILE A 329 -6.25 -26.04 19.58
CA ILE A 329 -6.73 -24.98 20.49
C ILE A 329 -6.21 -23.60 20.00
N ALA A 330 -7.18 -22.73 19.74
CA ALA A 330 -7.24 -21.26 19.61
C ALA A 330 -5.97 -20.38 19.53
N GLY A 331 -5.87 -19.63 18.42
CA GLY A 331 -5.52 -18.20 18.49
C GLY A 331 -4.29 -17.68 17.72
N ASP A 332 -4.04 -18.14 16.49
CA ASP A 332 -3.27 -17.38 15.48
C ASP A 332 -3.73 -17.91 14.09
N GLU A 333 -4.55 -17.14 13.37
CA GLU A 333 -5.04 -17.54 12.03
C GLU A 333 -3.88 -17.49 11.03
N LYS A 334 -3.24 -18.65 10.84
CA LYS A 334 -2.44 -18.91 9.65
C LYS A 334 -3.40 -19.16 8.50
N SER A 335 -3.76 -18.10 7.77
CA SER A 335 -4.21 -18.28 6.38
C SER A 335 -3.01 -18.83 5.61
N GLU A 336 -3.21 -19.81 4.72
CA GLU A 336 -2.14 -20.66 4.17
C GLU A 336 -0.92 -19.87 3.64
N ASP A 337 -1.12 -18.62 3.20
CA ASP A 337 -0.10 -17.72 2.65
C ASP A 337 0.09 -16.36 3.37
N LEU A 338 -0.73 -16.01 4.37
CA LEU A 338 -0.68 -14.69 5.05
C LEU A 338 -0.51 -14.82 6.55
N PHE A 339 0.37 -13.99 7.10
CA PHE A 339 0.61 -13.89 8.55
C PHE A 339 0.12 -12.56 9.06
N VAL A 340 -0.53 -12.57 10.24
CA VAL A 340 -1.18 -11.39 10.80
C VAL A 340 -0.67 -11.13 12.20
N TYR A 341 -0.19 -9.91 12.47
CA TYR A 341 0.05 -9.45 13.83
C TYR A 341 -1.15 -8.65 14.34
N ARG A 342 -1.69 -9.03 15.49
CA ARG A 342 -2.78 -8.31 16.16
C ARG A 342 -2.23 -7.24 17.10
N VAL A 343 -2.62 -5.99 16.89
CA VAL A 343 -2.34 -4.84 17.76
C VAL A 343 -3.68 -4.31 18.28
N ALA A 344 -3.94 -4.50 19.58
CA ALA A 344 -5.20 -4.09 20.20
C ALA A 344 -5.19 -2.61 20.63
N ASN A 345 -6.38 -2.05 20.84
CA ASN A 345 -6.62 -0.76 21.49
C ASN A 345 -5.95 0.44 20.78
N VAL A 346 -5.92 0.42 19.44
CA VAL A 346 -5.30 1.48 18.65
C VAL A 346 -6.25 2.67 18.54
N THR A 347 -5.77 3.83 18.99
CA THR A 347 -6.47 5.12 18.81
C THR A 347 -5.60 6.06 17.99
N LEU A 348 -6.01 6.34 16.76
CA LEU A 348 -5.24 7.12 15.80
C LEU A 348 -6.19 7.95 14.92
N LYS A 349 -6.10 9.28 15.03
CA LYS A 349 -6.89 10.20 14.19
C LYS A 349 -6.47 10.10 12.72
N ARG A 350 -7.40 10.42 11.82
CA ARG A 350 -7.10 10.67 10.41
C ARG A 350 -6.05 11.78 10.27
N GLY A 351 -5.10 11.58 9.38
CA GLY A 351 -3.94 12.45 9.13
C GLY A 351 -2.78 12.25 10.12
N ALA A 352 -2.90 11.36 11.11
CA ALA A 352 -1.86 11.13 12.10
C ALA A 352 -1.02 9.88 11.79
N ARG A 353 0.17 9.82 12.41
CA ARG A 353 1.06 8.66 12.37
C ARG A 353 1.33 8.18 13.79
N MET A 354 1.55 6.87 13.94
CA MET A 354 1.88 6.25 15.22
C MET A 354 2.95 5.18 15.01
N VAL A 355 3.87 5.06 15.96
CA VAL A 355 4.78 3.91 16.03
C VAL A 355 4.25 2.97 17.12
N VAL A 356 4.07 1.70 16.80
CA VAL A 356 3.63 0.67 17.74
C VAL A 356 4.64 -0.47 17.81
N PRO A 357 4.94 -0.99 19.02
CA PRO A 357 5.64 -2.27 19.14
C PRO A 357 4.73 -3.39 18.62
N VAL A 358 5.30 -4.33 17.87
CA VAL A 358 4.54 -5.42 17.24
C VAL A 358 4.91 -6.76 17.86
N ALA A 359 6.20 -7.06 17.92
CA ALA A 359 6.69 -8.32 18.45
C ALA A 359 8.11 -8.16 18.97
N GLU A 360 8.45 -9.01 19.94
CA GLU A 360 9.81 -9.17 20.42
C GLU A 360 10.11 -10.67 20.54
N PHE A 361 11.27 -11.07 20.05
CA PHE A 361 11.72 -12.46 20.10
C PHE A 361 13.24 -12.52 20.01
N THR A 362 13.77 -13.72 20.22
CA THR A 362 15.20 -13.99 20.19
C THR A 362 15.51 -14.97 19.06
N LEU A 363 16.53 -14.66 18.26
CA LEU A 363 16.99 -15.51 17.16
C LEU A 363 18.43 -15.95 17.39
N PRO A 364 18.79 -17.21 17.10
CA PRO A 364 20.18 -17.59 16.99
C PRO A 364 20.80 -16.98 15.72
N TYR A 365 22.08 -16.60 15.82
CA TYR A 365 22.85 -16.08 14.70
C TYR A 365 24.24 -16.71 14.65
N GLU A 366 24.82 -16.77 13.45
CA GLU A 366 26.23 -17.08 13.22
C GLU A 366 26.90 -15.94 12.45
N ASP A 367 28.12 -15.58 12.85
CA ASP A 367 28.97 -14.68 12.09
C ASP A 367 29.48 -15.42 10.85
N ILE A 368 29.20 -14.88 9.67
CA ILE A 368 29.68 -15.43 8.42
C ILE A 368 30.33 -14.39 7.54
N TYR A 369 31.39 -14.82 6.86
CA TYR A 369 32.17 -13.98 5.97
C TYR A 369 32.00 -14.53 4.56
N THR A 370 31.58 -13.68 3.64
CA THR A 370 31.29 -14.11 2.26
C THR A 370 32.12 -13.32 1.28
N LEU A 371 32.74 -14.01 0.33
CA LEU A 371 33.49 -13.41 -0.78
C LEU A 371 32.86 -13.86 -2.09
N THR A 372 32.19 -12.95 -2.79
CA THR A 372 31.66 -13.21 -4.13
C THR A 372 32.47 -12.45 -5.17
N ILE A 373 33.11 -13.19 -6.07
CA ILE A 373 33.89 -12.63 -7.17
C ILE A 373 33.11 -12.87 -8.46
N GLY A 374 32.68 -11.78 -9.10
CA GLY A 374 32.11 -11.81 -10.45
C GLY A 374 33.12 -12.27 -11.49
N TYR A 375 32.70 -12.31 -12.74
CA TYR A 375 33.56 -12.64 -13.87
C TYR A 375 33.63 -11.46 -14.84
N GLY A 376 34.75 -11.33 -15.55
CA GLY A 376 34.88 -10.40 -16.66
C GLY A 376 34.70 -11.13 -17.99
N PRO A 377 34.27 -10.43 -19.06
CA PRO A 377 34.33 -10.99 -20.40
C PRO A 377 35.79 -11.34 -20.78
N PRO A 378 36.00 -12.34 -21.65
CA PRO A 378 37.33 -12.71 -22.14
C PRO A 378 38.09 -11.52 -22.75
N PRO A 379 39.43 -11.53 -22.73
CA PRO A 379 40.26 -10.44 -23.27
C PRO A 379 39.94 -10.07 -24.73
N GLU A 380 39.53 -11.04 -25.55
CA GLU A 380 39.19 -10.85 -26.96
C GLU A 380 37.99 -9.91 -27.16
N ILE A 381 37.16 -9.75 -26.12
CA ILE A 381 35.98 -8.88 -26.12
C ILE A 381 36.32 -7.46 -25.65
N HIS A 382 37.45 -7.26 -24.95
CA HIS A 382 37.77 -5.98 -24.30
C HIS A 382 37.85 -4.81 -25.30
N ALA A 383 38.21 -5.08 -26.55
CA ALA A 383 38.23 -4.08 -27.63
C ALA A 383 36.83 -3.50 -27.95
N SER A 384 35.75 -4.21 -27.64
CA SER A 384 34.37 -3.75 -27.84
C SER A 384 33.80 -2.96 -26.67
N LEU A 385 34.52 -2.92 -25.54
CA LEU A 385 34.09 -2.23 -24.33
C LEU A 385 34.57 -0.79 -24.32
N ASN A 386 33.72 0.12 -23.83
CA ASN A 386 34.13 1.50 -23.61
C ASN A 386 35.00 1.64 -22.34
N THR A 387 35.66 2.79 -22.18
CA THR A 387 36.59 3.06 -21.07
C THR A 387 35.93 2.92 -19.69
N SER A 388 34.67 3.35 -19.53
CA SER A 388 33.94 3.20 -18.26
C SER A 388 33.64 1.74 -17.91
N GLN A 389 33.20 0.95 -18.88
CA GLN A 389 32.94 -0.49 -18.70
C GLN A 389 34.22 -1.23 -18.31
N MET A 390 35.33 -0.92 -18.98
CA MET A 390 36.65 -1.47 -18.67
C MET A 390 37.13 -1.11 -17.26
N ALA A 391 36.94 0.14 -16.84
CA ALA A 391 37.30 0.60 -15.49
C ALA A 391 36.47 -0.09 -14.40
N GLU A 392 35.18 -0.34 -14.67
CA GLU A 392 34.28 -1.00 -13.73
C GLU A 392 34.61 -2.48 -13.55
N ILE A 393 34.83 -3.22 -14.65
CA ILE A 393 35.33 -4.61 -14.59
C ILE A 393 36.66 -4.67 -13.85
N SER A 394 37.59 -3.76 -14.18
CA SER A 394 38.91 -3.72 -13.54
C SER A 394 38.78 -3.49 -12.03
N ARG A 395 37.91 -2.57 -11.60
CA ARG A 395 37.66 -2.30 -10.17
C ARG A 395 37.06 -3.51 -9.45
N MET A 396 36.05 -4.14 -10.05
CA MET A 396 35.39 -5.33 -9.50
C MET A 396 36.37 -6.49 -9.33
N LEU A 397 37.23 -6.72 -10.33
CA LEU A 397 38.15 -7.87 -10.37
C LEU A 397 39.48 -7.63 -9.62
N ALA A 398 39.87 -6.37 -9.39
CA ALA A 398 41.16 -6.02 -8.78
C ALA A 398 41.16 -6.10 -7.25
N ALA A 399 40.04 -5.84 -6.59
CA ALA A 399 39.97 -5.81 -5.13
C ALA A 399 38.65 -6.41 -4.60
N PRO A 400 38.46 -7.73 -4.74
CA PRO A 400 37.25 -8.37 -4.24
C PRO A 400 37.26 -8.33 -2.70
N THR A 401 36.25 -7.73 -2.08
CA THR A 401 36.22 -7.55 -0.63
C THR A 401 35.37 -8.62 0.05
N VAL A 402 35.80 -9.08 1.22
CA VAL A 402 35.02 -9.99 2.05
C VAL A 402 33.95 -9.21 2.81
N GLU A 403 32.71 -9.66 2.75
CA GLU A 403 31.59 -9.09 3.52
C GLU A 403 31.38 -9.87 4.81
N HIS A 404 31.25 -9.18 5.93
CA HIS A 404 30.77 -9.75 7.19
C HIS A 404 29.25 -9.64 7.25
N LYS A 405 28.59 -10.77 7.54
CA LYS A 405 27.14 -10.91 7.63
C LYS A 405 26.77 -11.66 8.90
N LEU A 406 25.57 -11.37 9.41
CA LEU A 406 24.94 -12.18 10.45
C LEU A 406 23.96 -13.12 9.76
N ARG A 407 24.25 -14.43 9.78
CA ARG A 407 23.31 -15.44 9.30
C ARG A 407 22.35 -15.80 10.43
N LEU A 408 21.14 -15.29 10.32
CA LEU A 408 20.05 -15.46 11.29
C LEU A 408 19.24 -16.70 10.92
N THR A 409 18.88 -17.52 11.92
CA THR A 409 17.89 -18.58 11.73
C THR A 409 16.57 -18.16 12.36
N ASN A 410 15.49 -18.11 11.58
CA ASN A 410 14.17 -17.73 12.09
C ASN A 410 13.55 -18.87 12.91
N THR A 411 13.81 -18.87 14.21
CA THR A 411 13.20 -19.78 15.19
C THR A 411 11.92 -19.23 15.81
N SER A 412 11.47 -18.04 15.39
CA SER A 412 10.23 -17.44 15.90
C SER A 412 8.99 -18.12 15.33
N ARG A 413 7.82 -17.80 15.89
CA ARG A 413 6.53 -18.32 15.40
C ARG A 413 6.01 -17.60 14.14
N PHE A 414 6.68 -16.54 13.71
CA PHE A 414 6.26 -15.70 12.57
C PHE A 414 7.36 -15.62 11.52
N PRO A 415 7.04 -15.42 10.22
CA PRO A 415 8.05 -15.07 9.25
C PRO A 415 8.66 -13.70 9.57
N LEU A 416 9.95 -13.55 9.31
CA LEU A 416 10.57 -12.22 9.26
C LEU A 416 10.09 -11.54 7.99
N THR A 417 9.66 -10.31 8.10
CA THR A 417 9.13 -9.55 6.98
C THR A 417 10.20 -8.62 6.41
N THR A 418 10.19 -8.36 5.11
CA THR A 418 11.18 -7.42 4.53
C THR A 418 11.03 -6.03 5.14
N ALA A 419 12.11 -5.53 5.74
CA ALA A 419 12.16 -4.25 6.45
C ALA A 419 13.60 -3.83 6.77
N PRO A 420 13.87 -2.52 6.99
CA PRO A 420 15.15 -2.09 7.53
C PRO A 420 15.37 -2.65 8.95
N ALA A 421 16.59 -3.08 9.23
CA ALA A 421 17.05 -3.55 10.53
C ALA A 421 18.23 -2.68 10.99
N LEU A 422 18.09 -2.11 12.20
CA LEU A 422 19.16 -1.39 12.88
C LEU A 422 19.83 -2.33 13.88
N VAL A 423 21.12 -2.58 13.71
CA VAL A 423 21.89 -3.56 14.47
C VAL A 423 22.76 -2.86 15.51
N PHE A 424 22.65 -3.31 16.76
CA PHE A 424 23.42 -2.88 17.91
C PHE A 424 24.30 -4.01 18.42
N ILE A 425 25.56 -3.71 18.74
CA ILE A 425 26.44 -4.58 19.51
C ILE A 425 26.90 -3.76 20.73
N ASN A 426 26.73 -4.30 21.93
CA ASN A 426 27.10 -3.62 23.20
C ASN A 426 26.53 -2.19 23.30
N GLY A 427 25.28 -2.00 22.87
CA GLY A 427 24.59 -0.71 22.90
C GLY A 427 25.04 0.32 21.86
N LYS A 428 25.98 -0.04 20.96
CA LYS A 428 26.46 0.84 19.88
C LYS A 428 25.90 0.39 18.54
N ILE A 429 25.47 1.34 17.72
CA ILE A 429 25.04 1.07 16.34
C ILE A 429 26.23 0.54 15.55
N GLN A 430 26.03 -0.57 14.84
CA GLN A 430 27.05 -1.20 14.00
C GLN A 430 26.68 -1.14 12.53
N ALA A 431 25.42 -1.41 12.21
CA ALA A 431 24.95 -1.47 10.84
C ALA A 431 23.48 -1.09 10.74
N GLN A 432 23.09 -0.62 9.55
CA GLN A 432 21.71 -0.60 9.10
C GLN A 432 21.65 -1.34 7.77
N ALA A 433 20.85 -2.40 7.72
CA ALA A 433 20.71 -3.22 6.53
C ALA A 433 19.25 -3.57 6.28
N MET A 434 18.95 -4.10 5.09
CA MET A 434 17.62 -4.57 4.75
C MET A 434 17.51 -6.06 5.11
N LEU A 435 16.61 -6.40 6.03
CA LEU A 435 16.23 -7.77 6.27
C LEU A 435 15.30 -8.24 5.15
N THR A 436 15.50 -9.44 4.63
CA THR A 436 14.64 -10.05 3.60
C THR A 436 13.53 -10.88 4.24
N TYR A 437 12.53 -11.28 3.44
CA TYR A 437 11.50 -12.18 3.94
C TYR A 437 12.13 -13.51 4.32
N THR A 438 11.85 -14.02 5.53
CA THR A 438 12.41 -15.27 6.03
C THR A 438 11.32 -16.10 6.68
N ALA A 439 10.92 -17.18 6.02
CA ALA A 439 9.93 -18.11 6.56
C ALA A 439 10.40 -18.70 7.91
N VAL A 440 9.46 -19.22 8.69
CA VAL A 440 9.77 -19.94 9.93
C VAL A 440 10.68 -21.13 9.60
N LYS A 441 11.74 -21.33 10.40
CA LYS A 441 12.85 -22.29 10.21
C LYS A 441 13.81 -21.98 9.05
N ALA A 442 13.56 -20.95 8.24
CA ALA A 442 14.49 -20.53 7.21
C ALA A 442 15.63 -19.66 7.77
N ARG A 443 16.66 -19.43 6.95
CA ARG A 443 17.80 -18.58 7.27
C ARG A 443 17.83 -17.34 6.39
N THR A 444 18.44 -16.28 6.89
CA THR A 444 18.73 -15.07 6.12
C THR A 444 20.04 -14.46 6.56
N ASP A 445 20.75 -13.85 5.61
CA ASP A 445 22.02 -13.19 5.87
C ASP A 445 21.79 -11.68 5.91
N LEU A 446 22.09 -11.07 7.05
CA LEU A 446 22.02 -9.63 7.26
C LEU A 446 23.41 -9.01 7.10
N PRO A 447 23.67 -8.20 6.06
CA PRO A 447 24.95 -7.56 5.87
C PRO A 447 25.31 -6.60 7.00
N MET A 448 26.55 -6.66 7.48
CA MET A 448 27.06 -5.79 8.54
C MET A 448 28.05 -4.77 7.98
N THR A 449 29.20 -5.23 7.50
CA THR A 449 30.30 -4.39 7.03
C THR A 449 31.22 -5.17 6.09
N THR A 450 32.16 -4.48 5.47
CA THR A 450 33.31 -5.11 4.82
C THR A 450 34.35 -5.52 5.86
N ALA A 451 34.86 -6.75 5.78
CA ALA A 451 35.90 -7.29 6.64
C ALA A 451 37.28 -6.82 6.13
N VAL A 452 37.74 -5.68 6.62
CA VAL A 452 39.01 -5.03 6.22
C VAL A 452 40.25 -5.78 6.71
N ASP A 453 40.08 -6.67 7.67
CA ASP A 453 41.10 -7.55 8.24
C ASP A 453 41.32 -8.81 7.41
N ILE A 454 40.55 -9.04 6.35
CA ILE A 454 40.78 -10.14 5.42
C ILE A 454 41.24 -9.58 4.08
N ARG A 455 42.52 -9.77 3.78
CA ARG A 455 43.10 -9.36 2.50
C ARG A 455 42.88 -10.44 1.46
N THR A 456 42.46 -10.02 0.28
CA THR A 456 42.28 -10.89 -0.88
C THR A 456 43.30 -10.51 -1.95
N SER A 457 43.81 -11.51 -2.67
CA SER A 457 44.63 -11.33 -3.85
C SER A 457 44.24 -12.37 -4.89
N ARG A 458 44.17 -11.96 -6.16
CA ARG A 458 43.72 -12.80 -7.26
C ARG A 458 44.72 -12.75 -8.39
N SER A 459 45.01 -13.91 -8.98
CA SER A 459 45.79 -14.01 -10.21
C SER A 459 45.19 -15.06 -11.12
N ASP A 460 45.04 -14.71 -12.40
CA ASP A 460 44.62 -15.62 -13.45
C ASP A 460 45.73 -15.72 -14.46
N THR A 461 46.22 -16.94 -14.69
CA THR A 461 47.34 -17.20 -15.60
C THR A 461 46.89 -18.14 -16.70
N GLU A 462 47.06 -17.71 -17.94
CA GLU A 462 46.93 -18.61 -19.09
C GLU A 462 48.05 -19.64 -19.06
N THR A 463 47.69 -20.91 -18.98
CA THR A 463 48.63 -22.04 -18.87
C THR A 463 48.88 -22.73 -20.19
N ALA A 464 47.92 -22.69 -21.11
CA ALA A 464 48.05 -23.24 -22.45
C ALA A 464 47.08 -22.56 -23.42
N ARG A 465 47.46 -22.52 -24.70
CA ARG A 465 46.61 -22.12 -25.81
C ARG A 465 46.78 -23.10 -26.95
N THR A 466 45.70 -23.78 -27.32
CA THR A 466 45.69 -24.79 -28.37
C THR A 466 44.85 -24.27 -29.54
N PRO A 467 45.47 -23.87 -30.67
CA PRO A 467 44.74 -23.47 -31.86
C PRO A 467 43.89 -24.61 -32.43
N ALA A 468 42.70 -24.30 -32.96
CA ALA A 468 41.81 -25.26 -33.61
C ALA A 468 41.52 -26.53 -32.77
N ALA A 469 41.39 -26.37 -31.46
CA ALA A 469 41.14 -27.46 -30.51
C ALA A 469 39.75 -28.09 -30.64
N LEU A 470 38.79 -27.37 -31.21
CA LEU A 470 37.42 -27.83 -31.43
C LEU A 470 36.91 -27.34 -32.79
N THR A 471 36.15 -28.19 -33.49
CA THR A 471 35.45 -27.81 -34.73
C THR A 471 33.95 -28.00 -34.54
N VAL A 472 33.18 -26.93 -34.71
CA VAL A 472 31.70 -26.95 -34.66
C VAL A 472 31.16 -26.17 -35.85
N ASN A 473 30.30 -26.79 -36.67
CA ASN A 473 29.73 -26.19 -37.89
C ASN A 473 30.80 -25.60 -38.83
N ASP A 474 31.85 -26.36 -39.12
CA ASP A 474 33.01 -25.96 -39.94
C ASP A 474 33.81 -24.76 -39.44
N GLN A 475 33.48 -24.23 -38.26
CA GLN A 475 34.25 -23.21 -37.57
C GLN A 475 35.22 -23.89 -36.60
N LYS A 476 36.47 -23.41 -36.61
CA LYS A 476 37.52 -23.87 -35.70
C LYS A 476 37.57 -22.93 -34.50
N TYR A 477 37.71 -23.49 -33.31
CA TYR A 477 37.83 -22.74 -32.07
C TYR A 477 39.15 -23.08 -31.41
N GLY A 478 39.93 -22.06 -31.06
CA GLY A 478 41.07 -22.21 -30.16
C GLY A 478 40.60 -22.47 -28.73
N ARG A 479 41.34 -23.28 -27.98
CA ARG A 479 41.12 -23.51 -26.54
C ARG A 479 42.17 -22.74 -25.74
N THR A 480 41.73 -22.00 -24.75
CA THR A 480 42.58 -21.32 -23.76
C THR A 480 42.34 -21.94 -22.39
N ASP A 481 43.40 -22.43 -21.74
CA ASP A 481 43.35 -23.04 -20.41
C ASP A 481 43.87 -22.05 -19.37
N ILE A 482 43.06 -21.72 -18.37
CA ILE A 482 43.38 -20.75 -17.32
C ILE A 482 43.51 -21.44 -15.96
N LEU A 483 44.56 -21.07 -15.23
CA LEU A 483 44.73 -21.36 -13.82
C LEU A 483 44.41 -20.09 -13.02
N GLY A 484 43.33 -20.14 -12.24
CA GLY A 484 43.00 -19.12 -11.26
C GLY A 484 43.55 -19.48 -9.89
N LYS A 485 44.15 -18.49 -9.24
CA LYS A 485 44.58 -18.55 -7.85
C LYS A 485 43.97 -17.38 -7.08
N LEU A 486 43.36 -17.68 -5.95
CA LEU A 486 42.80 -16.71 -5.02
C LEU A 486 43.45 -16.93 -3.65
N THR A 487 44.24 -15.95 -3.20
CA THR A 487 44.88 -15.97 -1.89
C THR A 487 44.04 -15.15 -0.92
N LEU A 488 43.69 -15.76 0.21
CA LEU A 488 43.03 -15.10 1.32
C LEU A 488 43.98 -15.05 2.51
N THR A 489 44.19 -13.88 3.09
CA THR A 489 45.06 -13.69 4.26
C THR A 489 44.25 -13.07 5.38
N SER A 490 44.23 -13.72 6.54
CA SER A 490 43.54 -13.22 7.74
C SER A 490 44.49 -12.43 8.63
N TYR A 491 44.12 -11.20 8.93
CA TYR A 491 44.70 -10.37 10.01
C TYR A 491 43.75 -10.27 11.22
N ALA A 492 42.67 -11.06 11.22
CA ALA A 492 41.74 -11.14 12.33
C ALA A 492 42.41 -11.74 13.57
N THR A 493 41.90 -11.40 14.76
CA THR A 493 42.39 -11.95 16.04
C THR A 493 41.76 -13.29 16.41
N LYS A 494 40.76 -13.73 15.65
CA LYS A 494 40.03 -14.99 15.85
C LYS A 494 39.94 -15.76 14.53
N PRO A 495 39.74 -17.09 14.58
CA PRO A 495 39.48 -17.87 13.38
C PRO A 495 38.21 -17.39 12.67
N VAL A 496 38.24 -17.29 11.35
CA VAL A 496 37.13 -16.80 10.54
C VAL A 496 36.73 -17.83 9.50
N LYS A 497 35.44 -18.21 9.47
CA LYS A 497 34.87 -19.04 8.42
C LYS A 497 34.42 -18.18 7.25
N ILE A 498 34.94 -18.47 6.06
CA ILE A 498 34.67 -17.74 4.82
C ILE A 498 34.02 -18.66 3.79
N GLU A 499 32.86 -18.24 3.28
CA GLU A 499 32.22 -18.82 2.10
C GLU A 499 32.66 -18.03 0.85
N VAL A 500 33.36 -18.68 -0.05
CA VAL A 500 33.89 -18.06 -1.28
C VAL A 500 33.10 -18.57 -2.47
N THR A 501 32.60 -17.65 -3.29
CA THR A 501 31.98 -17.96 -4.58
C THR A 501 32.70 -17.19 -5.67
N ARG A 502 33.17 -17.90 -6.69
CA ARG A 502 33.85 -17.31 -7.84
C ARG A 502 33.18 -17.70 -9.14
N TYR A 503 32.90 -16.72 -9.96
CA TYR A 503 32.40 -16.90 -11.31
C TYR A 503 33.51 -16.74 -12.34
N VAL A 504 33.44 -17.51 -13.43
CA VAL A 504 34.34 -17.39 -14.59
C VAL A 504 33.58 -17.55 -15.89
N ALA A 505 34.04 -16.89 -16.95
CA ALA A 505 33.57 -17.14 -18.32
C ALA A 505 34.28 -18.38 -18.88
N GLY A 506 33.52 -19.42 -19.25
CA GLY A 506 34.06 -20.67 -19.78
C GLY A 506 33.49 -21.90 -19.09
N VAL A 507 34.20 -23.01 -19.26
CA VAL A 507 33.84 -24.35 -18.77
C VAL A 507 34.81 -24.75 -17.66
N VAL A 508 34.29 -25.14 -16.50
CA VAL A 508 35.11 -25.60 -15.36
C VAL A 508 35.84 -26.90 -15.72
N ASP A 509 37.11 -26.99 -15.32
CA ASP A 509 37.92 -28.22 -15.48
C ASP A 509 38.16 -28.88 -14.12
N THR A 510 38.85 -28.20 -13.20
CA THR A 510 39.15 -28.72 -11.86
C THR A 510 39.09 -27.64 -10.79
N VAL A 511 38.89 -28.07 -9.55
CA VAL A 511 38.87 -27.21 -8.37
C VAL A 511 39.70 -27.86 -7.26
N GLY A 512 40.55 -27.07 -6.60
CA GLY A 512 41.38 -27.51 -5.47
C GLY A 512 40.71 -27.24 -4.12
N GLU A 513 41.42 -27.59 -3.05
CA GLU A 513 41.08 -27.22 -1.66
C GLU A 513 39.65 -27.61 -1.26
N GLU A 514 39.22 -28.82 -1.65
CA GLU A 514 37.88 -29.36 -1.40
C GLU A 514 36.72 -28.50 -1.93
N GLY A 515 37.02 -27.57 -2.84
CA GLY A 515 36.02 -26.74 -3.48
C GLY A 515 35.08 -27.56 -4.37
N LYS A 516 33.95 -26.95 -4.71
CA LYS A 516 32.97 -27.51 -5.64
C LYS A 516 32.94 -26.65 -6.90
N SER A 517 32.72 -27.27 -8.05
CA SER A 517 32.61 -26.58 -9.33
C SER A 517 31.38 -27.04 -10.09
N VAL A 518 30.67 -26.10 -10.72
CA VAL A 518 29.50 -26.38 -11.56
C VAL A 518 29.56 -25.51 -12.80
N ASN A 519 29.28 -26.10 -13.97
CA ASN A 519 28.98 -25.34 -15.18
C ASN A 519 27.53 -24.87 -15.11
N VAL A 520 27.32 -23.58 -15.27
CA VAL A 520 26.03 -22.94 -15.22
C VAL A 520 25.70 -22.36 -16.59
N ASP A 521 24.42 -22.40 -16.94
CA ASP A 521 23.94 -21.74 -18.14
C ASP A 521 24.14 -20.23 -18.00
N ILE A 522 24.77 -19.63 -19.01
CA ILE A 522 24.98 -18.19 -19.08
C ILE A 522 23.65 -17.44 -19.23
N GLY A 523 22.59 -18.08 -19.73
CA GLY A 523 21.22 -17.57 -19.73
C GLY A 523 20.57 -17.50 -18.34
N ASP A 524 21.13 -18.20 -17.35
CA ASP A 524 20.71 -18.12 -15.95
C ASP A 524 21.52 -17.08 -15.15
N ILE A 525 22.35 -16.24 -15.78
CA ILE A 525 23.22 -15.23 -15.12
C ILE A 525 22.50 -14.39 -14.06
N ASP A 526 21.29 -13.93 -14.37
CA ASP A 526 20.48 -13.10 -13.48
C ASP A 526 19.97 -13.86 -12.25
N ARG A 527 20.05 -15.19 -12.28
CA ARG A 527 19.49 -16.12 -11.29
C ARG A 527 20.56 -16.66 -10.33
N ILE A 528 21.83 -16.41 -10.62
CA ILE A 528 22.97 -17.05 -9.93
C ILE A 528 23.64 -16.09 -8.93
N GLY A 529 23.22 -14.82 -8.87
CA GLY A 529 23.75 -13.85 -7.89
C GLY A 529 25.22 -13.49 -8.13
N ALA A 530 25.69 -13.58 -9.37
CA ALA A 530 27.02 -13.09 -9.73
C ALA A 530 27.04 -11.57 -9.54
N ALA A 531 27.94 -11.09 -8.68
CA ALA A 531 28.19 -9.66 -8.49
C ALA A 531 28.81 -9.08 -9.76
N LEU A 532 27.96 -8.75 -10.73
CA LEU A 532 28.36 -8.20 -12.03
C LEU A 532 27.79 -6.78 -12.18
N PRO A 533 28.48 -5.89 -12.92
CA PRO A 533 27.93 -4.60 -13.30
C PRO A 533 26.59 -4.73 -14.03
N ASP A 534 25.65 -3.82 -13.81
CA ASP A 534 24.31 -3.90 -14.42
C ASP A 534 24.34 -3.99 -15.95
N TRP A 535 25.32 -3.34 -16.59
CA TRP A 535 25.46 -3.34 -18.05
C TRP A 535 25.85 -4.71 -18.62
N THR A 536 26.39 -5.64 -17.82
CA THR A 536 26.74 -6.97 -18.32
C THR A 536 25.50 -7.85 -18.54
N ARG A 537 24.34 -7.50 -17.97
CA ARG A 537 23.07 -8.25 -18.12
C ARG A 537 22.54 -8.24 -19.56
N GLY A 538 22.87 -7.21 -20.33
CA GLY A 538 22.53 -7.09 -21.75
C GLY A 538 23.72 -7.29 -22.68
N PHE A 539 24.84 -7.83 -22.17
CA PHE A 539 26.05 -7.95 -22.97
C PHE A 539 25.83 -8.90 -24.16
N PRO A 540 26.07 -8.47 -25.42
CA PRO A 540 25.83 -9.29 -26.60
C PRO A 540 26.96 -10.31 -26.76
N TRP A 541 26.91 -11.38 -25.97
CA TRP A 541 27.80 -12.52 -26.19
C TRP A 541 27.65 -13.01 -27.63
N PRO A 542 28.76 -13.34 -28.31
CA PRO A 542 28.66 -13.96 -29.63
C PRO A 542 27.73 -15.16 -29.57
N TRP A 543 26.81 -15.30 -30.52
CA TRP A 543 25.82 -16.38 -30.51
C TRP A 543 26.45 -17.79 -30.40
N TRP A 544 27.68 -17.95 -30.90
CA TRP A 544 28.44 -19.19 -30.82
C TRP A 544 29.02 -19.45 -29.43
N TRP A 545 29.20 -18.42 -28.58
CA TRP A 545 29.70 -18.58 -27.21
C TRP A 545 28.86 -19.59 -26.44
N TYR A 546 27.54 -19.46 -26.52
CA TYR A 546 26.56 -20.35 -25.89
C TYR A 546 26.64 -21.81 -26.36
N ARG A 547 27.30 -22.09 -27.49
CA ARG A 547 27.42 -23.45 -28.05
C ARG A 547 28.65 -24.21 -27.57
N VAL A 548 29.72 -23.47 -27.26
CA VAL A 548 31.03 -24.06 -26.94
C VAL A 548 31.55 -23.65 -25.56
N ASN A 549 30.95 -22.65 -24.94
CA ASN A 549 31.27 -22.14 -23.60
C ASN A 549 30.00 -22.02 -22.74
N GLY A 550 30.22 -21.79 -21.46
CA GLY A 550 29.19 -21.41 -20.51
C GLY A 550 29.76 -20.47 -19.45
N LEU A 551 29.22 -20.58 -18.24
CA LEU A 551 29.73 -19.91 -17.06
C LEU A 551 30.18 -20.97 -16.03
N GLY A 552 31.39 -20.82 -15.50
CA GLY A 552 31.85 -21.65 -14.39
C GLY A 552 31.54 -21.00 -13.05
N ARG A 553 31.03 -21.77 -12.09
CA ARG A 553 30.95 -21.38 -10.68
C ARG A 553 31.81 -22.29 -9.84
N PHE A 554 32.70 -21.70 -9.04
CA PHE A 554 33.48 -22.37 -8.02
C PHE A 554 33.04 -21.91 -6.64
N THR A 555 32.93 -22.84 -5.68
CA THR A 555 32.61 -22.52 -4.28
C THR A 555 33.57 -23.20 -3.32
N TRP A 556 33.94 -22.50 -2.26
CA TRP A 556 34.75 -23.01 -1.15
C TRP A 556 34.17 -22.58 0.19
N THR A 557 34.40 -23.39 1.20
CA THR A 557 34.17 -23.02 2.60
C THR A 557 35.47 -23.26 3.33
N VAL A 558 36.13 -22.20 3.78
CA VAL A 558 37.43 -22.29 4.45
C VAL A 558 37.41 -21.60 5.80
N THR A 559 38.17 -22.15 6.75
CA THR A 559 38.44 -21.49 8.02
C THR A 559 39.85 -20.90 7.95
N LEU A 560 39.97 -19.59 8.11
CA LEU A 560 41.26 -18.91 8.20
C LEU A 560 41.61 -18.70 9.67
N GLU A 561 42.71 -19.29 10.10
CA GLU A 561 43.31 -19.03 11.41
C GLU A 561 43.98 -17.64 11.44
N PRO A 562 44.07 -16.97 12.60
CA PRO A 562 44.76 -15.69 12.74
C PRO A 562 46.17 -15.68 12.13
N GLY A 563 46.45 -14.72 11.26
CA GLY A 563 47.76 -14.55 10.63
C GLY A 563 48.09 -15.55 9.50
N THR A 564 47.16 -16.44 9.15
CA THR A 564 47.39 -17.44 8.09
C THR A 564 46.92 -16.97 6.72
N SER A 565 47.45 -17.63 5.69
CA SER A 565 47.00 -17.46 4.31
C SER A 565 46.61 -18.80 3.71
N VAL A 566 45.56 -18.81 2.91
CA VAL A 566 45.11 -19.98 2.14
C VAL A 566 45.05 -19.59 0.66
N ASP A 567 45.54 -20.49 -0.18
CA ASP A 567 45.48 -20.38 -1.64
C ASP A 567 44.37 -21.30 -2.16
N LEU A 568 43.35 -20.72 -2.78
CA LEU A 568 42.27 -21.44 -3.45
C LEU A 568 42.55 -21.48 -4.95
N THR A 569 42.59 -22.69 -5.51
CA THR A 569 42.96 -22.91 -6.90
C THR A 569 41.78 -23.45 -7.71
N CYS A 570 41.63 -22.93 -8.91
CA CYS A 570 40.65 -23.43 -9.88
C CYS A 570 41.21 -23.40 -11.29
N ARG A 571 40.76 -24.34 -12.12
CA ARG A 571 41.07 -24.40 -13.55
C ARG A 571 39.80 -24.37 -14.34
N TRP A 572 39.80 -23.57 -15.39
CA TRP A 572 38.74 -23.56 -16.39
C TRP A 572 39.35 -23.29 -17.75
N ARG A 573 38.56 -23.54 -18.77
CA ARG A 573 38.92 -23.30 -20.15
C ARG A 573 37.81 -22.56 -20.86
N TYR A 574 38.16 -21.85 -21.92
CA TYR A 574 37.17 -21.33 -22.85
C TYR A 574 37.65 -21.52 -24.28
N PHE A 575 36.68 -21.56 -25.19
CA PHE A 575 36.88 -21.65 -26.62
C PHE A 575 36.64 -20.29 -27.28
N TRP A 576 37.48 -19.93 -28.24
CA TRP A 576 37.35 -18.69 -29.00
C TRP A 576 37.52 -18.97 -30.49
N GLN A 577 36.68 -18.35 -31.33
CA GLN A 577 36.68 -18.56 -32.80
C GLN A 577 37.88 -17.88 -33.48
#